data_AF-X1IH96-F1
#
_entry.id   AF-X1IH96-F1
#
_cell.length_a   1.000
_cell.length_b   1.000
_cell.length_c   1.000
_cell.angle_alpha   90.00
_cell.angle_beta   90.00
_cell.angle_gamma   90.00
#
_symmetry.space_group_name_H-M   'P 1'
#
loop_
_entity.id
_entity.type
_entity.pdbx_description
1 polymer ?
#
loop_
_entity_poly.entity_id
_entity_poly.type
_entity_poly.pdbx_seq_one_letter_code
_entity_poly.pdbx_strand_id
1 'polypeptide(L)'
;MEGQEDWRLKYDREVAGRIVKFSPSLCVLAGYMLIIGEELCQKYNMINLHPAPPGGPTGSWQEVIWTLIANEAEEAGAMMHLVTPQLDRGPVISYCLFPIKGKPFD
;
A
#
# COMPACT_ATOMS: atom_id res chain seq x y z
N MET A 1 4.42 10.24 -28.87
CA MET A 1 3.56 10.19 -27.66
C MET A 1 4.50 10.11 -26.47
N GLU A 2 4.98 11.24 -25.95
CA GLU A 2 6.11 11.30 -24.99
C GLU A 2 5.79 12.13 -23.73
N GLY A 3 4.53 12.46 -23.48
CA GLY A 3 4.18 13.52 -22.51
C GLY A 3 3.72 13.08 -21.12
N GLN A 4 3.31 11.82 -20.91
CA GLN A 4 2.56 11.44 -19.70
C GLN A 4 3.33 10.58 -18.69
N GLU A 5 4.41 9.90 -19.07
CA GLU A 5 5.21 9.06 -18.15
C GLU A 5 6.40 9.83 -17.54
N ASP A 6 6.87 10.89 -18.20
CA ASP A 6 8.08 11.63 -17.82
C ASP A 6 7.92 12.38 -16.48
N TRP A 7 6.75 12.95 -16.20
CA TRP A 7 6.55 13.70 -14.95
C TRP A 7 6.59 12.81 -13.70
N ARG A 8 6.11 11.57 -13.80
CA ARG A 8 6.10 10.61 -12.68
C ARG A 8 7.52 10.22 -12.32
N LEU A 9 8.31 9.90 -13.33
CA LEU A 9 9.73 9.58 -13.19
C LEU A 9 10.52 10.76 -12.64
N LYS A 10 10.27 11.98 -13.15
CA LYS A 10 10.89 13.21 -12.64
C LYS A 10 10.55 13.46 -11.17
N TYR A 11 9.28 13.28 -10.77
CA TYR A 11 8.88 13.40 -9.38
C TYR A 11 9.60 12.38 -8.50
N ASP A 12 9.65 11.11 -8.93
CA ASP A 12 10.27 10.03 -8.16
C ASP A 12 11.77 10.26 -7.95
N ARG A 13 12.46 10.75 -8.98
CA ARG A 13 13.87 11.15 -8.90
C ARG A 13 14.07 12.34 -7.95
N GLU A 14 13.17 13.31 -7.96
CA GLU A 14 13.23 14.44 -7.04
C GLU A 14 13.01 13.99 -5.58
N VAL A 15 12.05 13.09 -5.33
CA VAL A 15 11.87 12.46 -4.02
C VAL A 15 13.15 11.73 -3.61
N ALA A 16 13.71 10.90 -4.48
CA ALA A 16 14.95 10.16 -4.22
C ALA A 16 16.11 11.10 -3.86
N GLY A 17 16.26 12.22 -4.57
CA GLY A 17 17.29 13.24 -4.31
C GLY A 17 17.10 13.96 -2.98
N ARG A 18 15.86 14.12 -2.50
CA ARG A 18 15.56 14.74 -1.21
C ARG A 18 15.76 13.80 -0.04
N ILE A 19 15.43 12.51 -0.21
CA ILE A 19 15.47 11.54 0.89
C ILE A 19 16.84 10.87 1.06
N VAL A 20 17.70 10.87 0.03
CA VAL A 20 19.02 10.19 0.06
C VAL A 20 19.88 10.63 1.25
N LYS A 21 19.81 11.91 1.63
CA LYS A 21 20.59 12.48 2.74
C LYS A 21 20.24 11.90 4.12
N PHE A 22 19.06 11.30 4.26
CA PHE A 22 18.64 10.65 5.50
C PHE A 22 19.15 9.20 5.58
N SER A 23 19.73 8.67 4.50
CA SER A 23 20.21 7.28 4.40
C SER A 23 19.21 6.25 4.98
N PRO A 24 17.94 6.29 4.56
CA PRO A 24 16.91 5.47 5.19
C PRO A 24 17.16 3.98 4.95
N SER A 25 17.16 3.20 6.02
CA SER A 25 17.17 1.73 5.92
C SER A 25 15.79 1.17 5.55
N LEU A 26 14.73 1.95 5.79
CA LEU A 26 13.32 1.62 5.53
C LEU A 26 12.52 2.90 5.28
N CYS A 27 11.60 2.86 4.31
CA CYS A 27 10.60 3.88 4.06
C CYS A 27 9.19 3.33 4.36
N VAL A 28 8.33 4.14 4.98
CA VAL A 28 6.94 3.77 5.29
C VAL A 28 5.98 4.65 4.50
N LEU A 29 5.12 4.05 3.70
CA LEU A 29 4.10 4.73 2.90
C LEU A 29 2.84 4.98 3.72
N ALA A 30 2.92 5.90 4.69
CA ALA A 30 1.80 6.22 5.58
C ALA A 30 0.76 7.13 4.90
N GLY A 31 -0.19 6.54 4.17
CA GLY A 31 -1.20 7.29 3.41
C GLY A 31 -0.62 7.98 2.16
N TYR A 32 0.42 7.40 1.58
CA TYR A 32 1.03 7.92 0.36
C TYR A 32 0.19 7.53 -0.86
N MET A 33 -0.50 8.51 -1.44
CA MET A 33 -1.55 8.28 -2.46
C MET A 33 -1.03 8.22 -3.91
N LEU A 34 0.29 8.16 -4.11
CA LEU A 34 0.89 8.04 -5.45
C LEU A 34 1.49 6.64 -5.62
N ILE A 35 1.31 6.06 -6.81
CA ILE A 35 1.97 4.81 -7.16
C ILE A 35 3.48 5.07 -7.25
N ILE A 36 4.28 4.29 -6.52
CA ILE A 36 5.74 4.37 -6.55
C ILE A 36 6.25 3.77 -7.87
N GLY A 37 7.08 4.52 -8.59
CA GLY A 37 7.74 4.03 -9.80
C GLY A 37 8.83 2.99 -9.51
N GLU A 38 9.14 2.21 -10.54
CA GLU A 38 10.08 1.09 -10.45
C GLU A 38 11.46 1.47 -9.90
N GLU A 39 12.02 2.63 -10.31
CA GLU A 39 13.33 3.10 -9.83
C GLU A 39 13.37 3.26 -8.29
N LEU A 40 12.29 3.78 -7.69
CA LEU A 40 12.20 3.96 -6.25
C LEU A 40 12.01 2.62 -5.53
N CYS A 41 11.17 1.72 -6.08
CA CYS A 41 10.96 0.37 -5.54
C CYS A 41 12.26 -0.44 -5.47
N GLN A 42 13.14 -0.31 -6.47
CA GLN A 42 14.42 -1.03 -6.50
C GLN A 42 15.47 -0.40 -5.59
N LYS A 43 15.41 0.93 -5.38
CA LYS A 43 16.42 1.67 -4.63
C LYS A 43 16.21 1.64 -3.11
N TYR A 44 14.98 1.59 -2.64
CA TYR A 44 14.66 1.68 -1.21
C TYR A 44 13.78 0.52 -0.77
N ASN A 45 14.06 -0.01 0.42
CA ASN A 45 13.11 -0.88 1.10
C ASN A 45 11.92 -0.04 1.54
N MET A 46 10.75 -0.28 0.97
CA MET A 46 9.53 0.42 1.33
C MET A 46 8.46 -0.55 1.79
N ILE A 47 7.65 -0.12 2.74
CA ILE A 47 6.47 -0.85 3.19
C ILE A 47 5.21 0.00 3.02
N ASN A 48 4.13 -0.66 2.61
CA ASN A 48 2.81 -0.04 2.50
C ASN A 48 1.78 -0.82 3.33
N LEU A 49 0.69 -0.14 3.65
CA LEU A 49 -0.49 -0.69 4.29
C LEU A 49 -1.55 -1.01 3.23
N HIS A 50 -2.20 -2.17 3.37
CA HIS A 50 -3.40 -2.52 2.61
C HIS A 50 -4.53 -2.90 3.60
N PRO A 51 -5.76 -2.40 3.43
CA PRO A 51 -6.86 -2.58 4.39
C PRO A 51 -7.58 -3.92 4.25
N ALA A 52 -6.84 -4.98 3.89
CA ALA A 52 -7.31 -6.35 3.93
C ALA A 52 -6.17 -7.29 4.35
N PRO A 53 -6.48 -8.43 4.98
CA PRO A 53 -5.48 -9.44 5.29
C PRO A 53 -5.01 -10.18 4.01
N PRO A 54 -3.94 -10.99 4.10
CA PRO A 54 -3.52 -11.84 2.98
C PRO A 54 -4.66 -12.73 2.49
N GLY A 55 -4.92 -12.71 1.18
CA GLY A 55 -6.04 -13.44 0.56
C GLY A 55 -7.42 -12.75 0.68
N GLY A 56 -7.49 -11.58 1.33
CA GLY A 56 -8.69 -10.76 1.41
C GLY A 56 -8.97 -9.95 0.13
N PRO A 57 -9.99 -9.08 0.15
CA PRO A 57 -10.36 -8.24 -0.98
C PRO A 57 -9.21 -7.34 -1.44
N THR A 58 -9.16 -7.08 -2.75
CA THR A 58 -8.15 -6.23 -3.38
C THR A 58 -8.78 -4.97 -3.96
N GLY A 59 -7.98 -3.93 -4.17
CA GLY A 59 -8.41 -2.64 -4.71
C GLY A 59 -8.19 -1.53 -3.71
N SER A 60 -8.74 -0.35 -4.02
CA SER A 60 -8.79 0.78 -3.10
C SER A 60 -9.46 0.40 -1.78
N TRP A 61 -9.18 1.18 -0.74
CA TRP A 61 -9.81 0.98 0.57
C TRP A 61 -11.34 1.01 0.50
N GLN A 62 -11.92 1.79 -0.41
CA GLN A 62 -13.37 1.85 -0.61
C GLN A 62 -13.91 0.53 -1.16
N GLU A 63 -13.27 -0.01 -2.21
CA GLU A 63 -13.66 -1.29 -2.81
C GLU A 63 -13.55 -2.43 -1.80
N VAL A 64 -12.49 -2.44 -1.00
CA VAL A 64 -12.32 -3.41 0.09
C VAL A 64 -13.47 -3.32 1.09
N ILE A 65 -13.78 -2.13 1.61
CA ILE A 65 -14.87 -1.95 2.58
C ILE A 65 -16.22 -2.34 1.98
N TRP A 66 -16.51 -1.92 0.74
CA TRP A 66 -17.77 -2.29 0.08
C TRP A 66 -17.90 -3.80 -0.13
N THR A 67 -16.79 -4.48 -0.45
CA THR A 67 -16.77 -5.94 -0.59
C THR A 67 -17.04 -6.63 0.75
N LEU A 68 -16.49 -6.13 1.85
CA LEU A 68 -16.75 -6.69 3.18
C LEU A 68 -18.23 -6.51 3.59
N ILE A 69 -18.80 -5.33 3.33
CA ILE A 69 -20.23 -5.04 3.61
C ILE A 69 -21.12 -5.95 2.77
N ALA A 70 -20.88 -6.04 1.46
CA ALA A 70 -21.71 -6.81 0.54
C ALA A 70 -21.70 -8.32 0.84
N ASN A 71 -20.61 -8.83 1.40
CA ASN A 71 -20.47 -10.24 1.79
C ASN A 71 -20.87 -10.50 3.25
N GLU A 72 -21.37 -9.50 3.98
CA GLU A 72 -21.69 -9.59 5.40
C GLU A 72 -20.54 -10.24 6.21
N ALA A 73 -19.30 -9.82 5.94
CA ALA A 73 -18.12 -10.44 6.53
C ALA A 73 -18.11 -10.29 8.06
N GLU A 74 -17.64 -11.32 8.77
CA GLU A 74 -17.50 -11.33 10.23
C GLU A 74 -16.27 -10.55 10.72
N GLU A 75 -15.20 -10.56 9.90
CA GLU A 75 -13.90 -10.00 10.23
C GLU A 75 -13.37 -9.14 9.09
N ALA A 76 -12.58 -8.14 9.45
CA ALA A 76 -11.71 -7.41 8.56
C ALA A 76 -10.25 -7.57 9.03
N GLY A 77 -9.34 -6.96 8.31
CA GLY A 77 -7.93 -6.97 8.68
C GLY A 77 -7.15 -5.91 7.94
N ALA A 78 -5.88 -5.78 8.31
CA ALA A 78 -4.93 -4.96 7.58
C ALA A 78 -3.62 -5.73 7.45
N MET A 79 -2.92 -5.52 6.34
CA MET A 79 -1.59 -6.07 6.13
C MET A 79 -0.57 -4.97 5.84
N MET A 80 0.66 -5.21 6.28
CA MET A 80 1.85 -4.52 5.80
C MET A 80 2.58 -5.43 4.84
N HIS A 81 2.97 -4.90 3.69
CA HIS A 81 3.72 -5.63 2.68
C HIS A 81 4.88 -4.78 2.15
N LEU A 82 5.91 -5.46 1.64
CA LEU A 82 6.96 -4.79 0.87
C LEU A 82 6.35 -4.19 -0.39
N VAL A 83 6.80 -3.00 -0.77
CA VAL A 83 6.39 -2.38 -2.02
C VAL A 83 7.22 -2.97 -3.16
N THR A 84 6.56 -3.33 -4.26
CA THR A 84 7.19 -3.77 -5.50
C THR A 84 6.61 -2.95 -6.66
N PRO A 85 7.18 -3.04 -7.88
CA PRO A 85 6.59 -2.40 -9.06
C PRO A 85 5.17 -2.91 -9.37
N GLN A 86 4.78 -4.07 -8.86
CA GLN A 86 3.42 -4.58 -8.93
C GLN A 86 2.60 -4.07 -7.73
N LEU A 87 1.71 -3.12 -7.99
CA LEU A 87 0.87 -2.45 -6.99
C LEU A 87 0.20 -3.46 -6.03
N ASP A 88 0.48 -3.31 -4.73
CA ASP A 88 -0.06 -4.12 -3.63
C ASP A 88 0.12 -5.65 -3.78
N ARG A 89 1.17 -6.08 -4.50
CA ARG A 89 1.52 -7.51 -4.73
C ARG A 89 2.86 -7.94 -4.14
N GLY A 90 3.49 -7.10 -3.31
CA GLY A 90 4.75 -7.49 -2.68
C GLY A 90 4.56 -8.48 -1.52
N PRO A 91 5.65 -9.11 -1.05
CA PRO A 91 5.61 -10.04 0.07
C PRO A 91 4.99 -9.43 1.33
N VAL A 92 4.08 -10.17 1.97
CA VAL A 92 3.48 -9.80 3.25
C VAL A 92 4.52 -9.88 4.36
N ILE A 93 4.59 -8.85 5.19
CA ILE A 93 5.49 -8.77 6.35
C ILE A 93 4.73 -9.13 7.63
N SER A 94 3.55 -8.54 7.80
CA SER A 94 2.72 -8.74 8.98
C SER A 94 1.27 -8.39 8.65
N TYR A 95 0.33 -8.92 9.44
CA TYR A 95 -1.09 -8.64 9.30
C TYR A 95 -1.78 -8.76 10.65
N CYS A 96 -2.96 -8.15 10.76
CA CYS A 96 -3.88 -8.38 11.86
C CYS A 96 -5.29 -8.65 11.32
N LEU A 97 -6.09 -9.33 12.15
CA LEU A 97 -7.51 -9.56 11.93
C LEU A 97 -8.27 -8.97 13.12
N PHE A 98 -9.46 -8.47 12.86
CA PHE A 98 -10.36 -7.95 13.89
C PHE A 98 -11.82 -8.15 13.50
N PRO A 99 -12.71 -8.43 14.46
CA PRO A 99 -14.13 -8.57 14.19
C PRO A 99 -14.74 -7.23 13.74
N ILE A 100 -15.66 -7.30 12.78
CA ILE A 100 -16.48 -6.17 12.32
C ILE A 100 -17.98 -6.41 12.56
N LYS A 101 -18.29 -7.45 13.34
CA LYS A 101 -19.62 -7.73 13.91
C LYS A 101 -19.54 -7.90 15.42
N GLY A 102 -20.70 -7.88 16.08
CA GLY A 102 -20.81 -7.90 17.53
C GLY A 102 -20.58 -6.53 18.15
N LYS A 103 -20.95 -6.35 19.42
CA LYS A 103 -20.67 -5.14 20.20
C LYS A 103 -19.20 -4.72 20.05
N PRO A 104 -18.87 -3.52 19.55
CA PRO A 104 -19.62 -2.25 19.53
C PRO A 104 -20.44 -1.93 18.27
N PHE A 105 -20.64 -2.89 17.36
CA PHE A 105 -21.27 -2.68 16.05
C PHE A 105 -22.74 -3.15 15.96
N ASP A 106 -23.28 -3.73 17.05
CA ASP A 106 -24.70 -4.14 17.19
C ASP A 106 -25.62 -2.98 17.59
#